data_AF-A0A2M6YKP2-F1
#
_entry.id   AF-A0A2M6YKP2-F1
#
_cell.length_a   1.000
_cell.length_b   1.000
_cell.length_c   1.000
_cell.angle_alpha   90.00
_cell.angle_beta   90.00
_cell.angle_gamma   90.00
#
_symmetry.space_group_name_H-M   'P 1'
#
loop_
_entity.id
_entity.type
_entity.pdbx_description
1 polymer ?
#
loop_
_entity_poly.entity_id
_entity_poly.type
_entity_poly.pdbx_seq_one_letter_code
_entity_poly.pdbx_strand_id
1 'polypeptide(L)'
;MVEDKELKEYRDLLQPPEHFEDGFGWKSVIGAIFIGFLMMPGSMYLGLVIGTGIGPAARWVTIILFAEVAKRSYTHLKQQEIFVLYYMAGAAMASPFSGLLWNQYLIQSEAARMLGLTQFIPSWVAPQPGSESLIDRTFFHRDWLIPILLMVGFELIQAVDHFGLGYALYRLTSDVERLPFPMAPVGALGTMALAESTEQKEA
;
A
#
# COMPACT_ATOMS: atom_id res chain seq x y z
N MET A 1 -24.06 -19.26 28.72
CA MET A 1 -22.72 -18.66 28.63
C MET A 1 -22.86 -17.24 29.13
N VAL A 2 -22.11 -16.88 30.18
CA VAL A 2 -22.04 -15.49 30.66
C VAL A 2 -21.30 -14.70 29.59
N GLU A 3 -21.92 -13.66 29.02
CA GLU A 3 -21.23 -12.72 28.15
C GLU A 3 -20.15 -12.02 28.96
N ASP A 4 -18.91 -12.21 28.56
CA ASP A 4 -17.76 -11.61 29.22
C ASP A 4 -17.76 -10.10 28.99
N LYS A 5 -17.69 -9.32 30.07
CA LYS A 5 -17.85 -7.86 30.05
C LYS A 5 -16.78 -7.18 29.19
N GLU A 6 -15.55 -7.71 29.21
CA GLU A 6 -14.45 -7.19 28.40
C GLU A 6 -14.71 -7.38 26.90
N LEU A 7 -15.26 -8.54 26.50
CA LEU A 7 -15.57 -8.81 25.09
C LEU A 7 -16.69 -7.90 24.57
N LYS A 8 -17.61 -7.50 25.45
CA LYS A 8 -18.67 -6.55 25.11
C LYS A 8 -18.14 -5.13 24.96
N GLU A 9 -17.23 -4.70 25.84
CA GLU A 9 -16.54 -3.41 25.71
C GLU A 9 -15.82 -3.29 24.37
N TYR A 10 -15.07 -4.31 23.94
CA TYR A 10 -14.42 -4.33 22.63
C TYR A 10 -15.39 -4.31 21.44
N ARG A 11 -16.58 -4.92 21.57
CA ARG A 11 -17.62 -4.90 20.53
C ARG A 11 -18.30 -3.55 20.42
N ASP A 12 -18.46 -2.85 21.53
CA ASP A 12 -19.14 -1.56 21.60
C ASP A 12 -18.22 -0.38 21.25
N LEU A 13 -16.90 -0.60 21.05
CA LEU A 13 -15.94 0.43 20.62
C LEU A 13 -16.29 1.09 19.28
N LEU A 14 -16.96 0.38 18.37
CA LEU A 14 -17.35 0.91 17.07
C LEU A 14 -18.71 0.33 16.66
N GLN A 15 -19.76 1.14 16.82
CA GLN A 15 -21.11 0.78 16.36
C GLN A 15 -21.17 0.86 14.83
N PRO A 16 -21.79 -0.11 14.14
CA PRO A 16 -22.00 -0.02 12.69
C PRO A 16 -22.82 1.24 12.35
N PRO A 17 -22.44 2.01 11.33
CA PRO A 17 -23.21 3.17 10.91
C PRO A 17 -24.56 2.74 10.34
N GLU A 18 -25.60 3.53 10.58
CA GLU A 18 -26.95 3.28 10.05
C GLU A 18 -27.03 3.50 8.54
N HIS A 19 -26.15 4.34 7.98
CA HIS A 19 -26.12 4.71 6.57
C HIS A 19 -24.69 4.61 6.01
N PHE A 20 -24.56 4.05 4.82
CA PHE A 20 -23.31 3.99 4.07
C PHE A 20 -23.36 5.03 2.94
N GLU A 21 -22.33 5.88 2.85
CA GLU A 21 -22.15 6.80 1.73
C GLU A 21 -21.06 6.29 0.78
N ASP A 22 -21.14 6.71 -0.49
CA ASP A 22 -20.11 6.43 -1.47
C ASP A 22 -18.93 7.41 -1.34
N GLY A 23 -17.72 6.85 -1.31
CA GLY A 23 -16.45 7.59 -1.31
C GLY A 23 -15.79 7.66 -2.68
N PHE A 24 -16.31 6.96 -3.68
CA PHE A 24 -15.77 6.96 -5.03
C PHE A 24 -16.35 8.11 -5.85
N GLY A 25 -15.56 9.15 -6.06
CA GLY A 25 -15.95 10.31 -6.85
C GLY A 25 -14.78 10.94 -7.59
N TRP A 26 -15.03 12.06 -8.27
CA TRP A 26 -14.00 12.75 -9.06
C TRP A 26 -12.82 13.23 -8.22
N LYS A 27 -13.04 13.60 -6.95
CA LYS A 27 -11.96 13.96 -6.02
C LYS A 27 -11.05 12.77 -5.73
N SER A 28 -11.63 11.58 -5.53
CA SER A 28 -10.89 10.33 -5.33
C SER A 28 -10.08 9.95 -6.57
N VAL A 29 -10.61 10.17 -7.78
CA VAL A 29 -9.89 9.99 -9.05
C VAL A 29 -8.68 10.91 -9.14
N ILE A 30 -8.86 12.21 -8.87
CA ILE A 30 -7.74 13.18 -8.87
C ILE A 30 -6.68 12.78 -7.84
N GLY A 31 -7.10 12.35 -6.64
CA GLY A 31 -6.17 11.88 -5.61
C GLY A 31 -5.46 10.59 -6.00
N ALA A 32 -6.11 9.67 -6.72
CA ALA A 32 -5.46 8.48 -7.28
C ALA A 32 -4.35 8.85 -8.29
N ILE A 33 -4.61 9.84 -9.15
CA ILE A 33 -3.60 10.36 -10.09
C ILE A 33 -2.42 10.95 -9.31
N PHE A 34 -2.69 11.74 -8.26
CA PHE A 34 -1.65 12.30 -7.40
C PHE A 34 -0.79 11.20 -6.73
N ILE A 35 -1.43 10.15 -6.21
CA ILE A 35 -0.73 8.99 -5.62
C ILE A 35 0.16 8.32 -6.68
N GLY A 36 -0.38 8.04 -7.87
CA GLY A 36 0.32 7.32 -8.92
C GLY A 36 1.48 8.11 -9.55
N PHE A 37 1.32 9.40 -9.80
CA PHE A 37 2.33 10.20 -10.51
C PHE A 37 3.33 10.91 -9.60
N LEU A 38 2.94 11.23 -8.36
CA LEU A 38 3.82 11.96 -7.44
C LEU A 38 4.36 11.05 -6.34
N MET A 39 3.45 10.37 -5.62
CA MET A 39 3.85 9.60 -4.43
C MET A 39 4.64 8.35 -4.80
N MET A 40 4.19 7.60 -5.79
CA MET A 40 4.87 6.36 -6.21
C MET A 40 6.30 6.64 -6.70
N PRO A 41 6.54 7.52 -7.71
CA PRO A 41 7.89 7.83 -8.14
C PRO A 41 8.75 8.46 -7.04
N GLY A 42 8.17 9.34 -6.21
CA GLY A 42 8.88 9.95 -5.09
C GLY A 42 9.34 8.92 -4.05
N SER A 43 8.47 7.95 -3.73
CA SER A 43 8.79 6.87 -2.79
C SER A 43 9.87 5.93 -3.34
N MET A 44 9.81 5.61 -4.64
CA MET A 44 10.82 4.79 -5.30
C MET A 44 12.17 5.50 -5.32
N TYR A 45 12.20 6.79 -5.68
CA TYR A 45 13.41 7.60 -5.67
C TYR A 45 14.06 7.65 -4.29
N LEU A 46 13.29 7.94 -3.24
CA LEU A 46 13.79 7.92 -1.87
C LEU A 46 14.29 6.52 -1.50
N GLY A 47 13.55 5.46 -1.83
CA GLY A 47 13.99 4.08 -1.64
C GLY A 47 15.38 3.80 -2.24
N LEU A 48 15.66 4.31 -3.44
CA LEU A 48 16.97 4.15 -4.10
C LEU A 48 18.07 5.01 -3.47
N VAL A 49 17.76 6.23 -3.03
CA VAL A 49 18.77 7.20 -2.54
C VAL A 49 19.13 6.98 -1.07
N ILE A 50 18.12 6.80 -0.21
CA ILE A 50 18.31 6.65 1.24
C ILE A 50 18.22 5.20 1.70
N GLY A 51 18.03 4.25 0.77
CA GLY A 51 17.94 2.82 1.04
C GLY A 51 16.65 2.38 1.76
N THR A 52 15.76 3.33 2.07
CA THR A 52 14.50 3.09 2.77
C THR A 52 13.37 3.90 2.11
N GLY A 53 12.19 3.30 2.02
CA GLY A 53 11.01 4.02 1.55
C GLY A 53 10.48 5.02 2.58
N ILE A 54 9.47 5.80 2.19
CA ILE A 54 8.81 6.81 3.04
C ILE A 54 8.06 6.16 4.24
N GLY A 55 7.96 4.83 4.28
CA GLY A 55 7.40 4.05 5.37
C GLY A 55 5.87 4.19 5.50
N PRO A 56 5.26 3.58 6.54
CA PRO A 56 3.81 3.58 6.72
C PRO A 56 3.20 4.98 6.90
N ALA A 57 3.99 5.93 7.42
CA ALA A 57 3.59 7.31 7.63
C ALA A 57 3.31 8.07 6.33
N ALA A 58 3.93 7.65 5.21
CA ALA A 58 3.74 8.23 3.90
C ALA A 58 2.25 8.35 3.51
N ARG A 59 1.46 7.30 3.78
CA ARG A 59 0.01 7.26 3.52
C ARG A 59 -0.69 8.47 4.13
N TRP A 60 -0.40 8.74 5.40
CA TRP A 60 -1.04 9.80 6.15
C TRP A 60 -0.60 11.18 5.65
N VAL A 61 0.68 11.35 5.36
CA VAL A 61 1.20 12.60 4.78
C VAL A 61 0.53 12.90 3.44
N THR A 62 0.34 11.90 2.58
CA THR A 62 -0.38 12.05 1.31
C THR A 62 -1.79 12.57 1.51
N ILE A 63 -2.55 11.96 2.43
CA ILE A 63 -3.93 12.35 2.72
C ILE A 63 -3.97 13.77 3.27
N ILE A 64 -3.09 14.12 4.21
CA ILE A 64 -3.02 15.46 4.80
C ILE A 64 -2.73 16.51 3.72
N LEU A 65 -1.76 16.24 2.84
CA LEU A 65 -1.45 17.14 1.72
C LEU A 65 -2.64 17.30 0.77
N PHE A 66 -3.33 16.20 0.44
CA PHE A 66 -4.49 16.25 -0.44
C PHE A 66 -5.67 17.01 0.19
N ALA A 67 -5.93 16.78 1.49
CA ALA A 67 -6.92 17.53 2.25
C ALA A 67 -6.59 19.02 2.34
N GLU A 68 -5.33 19.38 2.53
CA GLU A 68 -4.87 20.76 2.54
C GLU A 68 -5.04 21.44 1.16
N VAL A 69 -4.79 20.73 0.07
CA VAL A 69 -5.04 21.22 -1.30
C VAL A 69 -6.54 21.41 -1.52
N ALA A 70 -7.37 20.41 -1.18
CA ALA A 70 -8.81 20.50 -1.31
C ALA A 70 -9.36 21.72 -0.55
N LYS A 71 -8.91 21.93 0.68
CA LYS A 71 -9.27 23.06 1.52
C LYS A 71 -8.91 24.40 0.87
N ARG A 72 -7.71 24.51 0.29
CA ARG A 72 -7.27 25.73 -0.44
C ARG A 72 -8.04 25.97 -1.72
N SER A 73 -8.60 24.92 -2.31
CA SER A 73 -9.51 25.00 -3.46
C SER A 73 -10.97 25.26 -3.06
N TYR A 74 -11.25 25.60 -1.81
CA TYR A 74 -12.61 25.78 -1.27
C TYR A 74 -13.50 24.54 -1.46
N THR A 75 -12.89 23.36 -1.36
CA THR A 75 -13.57 22.06 -1.44
C THR A 75 -13.31 21.25 -0.18
N HIS A 76 -14.30 20.47 0.26
CA HIS A 76 -14.19 19.61 1.43
C HIS A 76 -14.12 18.15 1.00
N LEU A 77 -13.35 17.34 1.72
CA LEU A 77 -13.29 15.89 1.51
C LEU A 77 -14.17 15.20 2.53
N LYS A 78 -15.08 14.36 2.05
CA LYS A 78 -15.86 13.49 2.92
C LYS A 78 -14.97 12.40 3.51
N GLN A 79 -15.36 11.88 4.66
CA GLN A 79 -14.70 10.75 5.31
C GLN A 79 -14.52 9.54 4.38
N GLN A 80 -15.51 9.25 3.54
CA GLN A 80 -15.48 8.13 2.61
C GLN A 80 -14.49 8.36 1.47
N GLU A 81 -14.37 9.61 0.98
CA GLU A 81 -13.34 9.99 -0.01
C GLU A 81 -11.93 9.82 0.59
N ILE A 82 -11.74 10.25 1.85
CA ILE A 82 -10.47 10.06 2.58
C ILE A 82 -10.14 8.58 2.75
N PHE A 83 -11.12 7.76 3.11
CA PHE A 83 -10.95 6.31 3.28
C PHE A 83 -10.53 5.63 1.97
N VAL A 84 -11.18 5.99 0.86
CA VAL A 84 -10.82 5.49 -0.48
C VAL A 84 -9.39 5.88 -0.83
N LEU A 85 -9.00 7.15 -0.59
CA LEU A 85 -7.63 7.61 -0.82
C LEU A 85 -6.60 6.87 0.05
N TYR A 86 -6.92 6.60 1.32
CA TYR A 86 -6.05 5.85 2.23
C TYR A 86 -5.77 4.44 1.72
N TYR A 87 -6.82 3.72 1.33
CA TYR A 87 -6.69 2.37 0.80
C TYR A 87 -5.95 2.35 -0.53
N MET A 88 -6.25 3.28 -1.44
CA MET A 88 -5.53 3.38 -2.71
C MET A 88 -4.04 3.69 -2.50
N ALA A 89 -3.70 4.59 -1.60
CA ALA A 89 -2.30 4.89 -1.27
C ALA A 89 -1.59 3.65 -0.71
N GLY A 90 -2.27 2.91 0.18
CA GLY A 90 -1.74 1.65 0.71
C GLY A 90 -1.52 0.60 -0.37
N ALA A 91 -2.50 0.38 -1.23
CA ALA A 91 -2.40 -0.57 -2.34
C ALA A 91 -1.29 -0.17 -3.33
N ALA A 92 -1.16 1.13 -3.63
CA ALA A 92 -0.10 1.63 -4.49
C ALA A 92 1.29 1.36 -3.89
N MET A 93 1.48 1.65 -2.60
CA MET A 93 2.76 1.37 -1.91
C MET A 93 3.08 -0.11 -1.77
N ALA A 94 2.06 -0.97 -1.69
CA ALA A 94 2.22 -2.42 -1.74
C ALA A 94 2.46 -2.95 -3.17
N SER A 95 2.69 -2.08 -4.16
CA SER A 95 2.87 -2.50 -5.55
C SER A 95 4.06 -3.46 -5.69
N PRO A 96 3.83 -4.65 -6.28
CA PRO A 96 4.85 -5.68 -6.42
C PRO A 96 6.00 -5.23 -7.34
N PHE A 97 5.71 -4.30 -8.25
CA PHE A 97 6.67 -3.81 -9.24
C PHE A 97 7.75 -2.89 -8.66
N SER A 98 7.66 -2.50 -7.39
CA SER A 98 8.63 -1.60 -6.74
C SER A 98 10.07 -2.15 -6.73
N GLY A 99 10.25 -3.48 -6.74
CA GLY A 99 11.56 -4.12 -6.72
C GLY A 99 12.31 -4.14 -8.07
N LEU A 100 11.62 -4.04 -9.21
CA LEU A 100 12.25 -4.19 -10.53
C LEU A 100 13.28 -3.09 -10.82
N LEU A 101 12.97 -1.86 -10.43
CA LEU A 101 13.88 -0.73 -10.62
C LEU A 101 15.13 -0.86 -9.75
N TRP A 102 14.98 -1.38 -8.53
CA TRP A 102 16.12 -1.68 -7.66
C TRP A 102 17.02 -2.77 -8.27
N ASN A 103 16.43 -3.85 -8.78
CA ASN A 103 17.20 -4.93 -9.41
C ASN A 103 17.97 -4.43 -10.64
N GLN A 104 17.34 -3.56 -11.44
CA GLN A 104 18.00 -2.87 -12.55
C GLN A 104 19.15 -1.98 -12.08
N TYR A 105 18.95 -1.19 -11.03
CA TYR A 105 20.01 -0.36 -10.45
C TYR A 105 21.17 -1.20 -9.92
N LEU A 106 20.88 -2.27 -9.18
CA LEU A 106 21.87 -3.14 -8.55
C LEU A 106 22.83 -3.74 -9.59
N ILE A 107 22.29 -4.32 -10.67
CA ILE A 107 23.12 -4.98 -11.70
C ILE A 107 23.96 -3.97 -12.51
N GLN A 108 23.48 -2.72 -12.63
CA GLN A 108 24.19 -1.65 -13.33
C GLN A 108 25.16 -0.87 -12.43
N SER A 109 25.01 -0.96 -11.11
CA SER A 109 25.79 -0.20 -10.13
C SER A 109 27.30 -0.41 -10.28
N GLU A 110 28.06 0.65 -10.07
CA GLU A 110 29.53 0.59 -10.12
C GLU A 110 30.07 -0.35 -9.06
N ALA A 111 29.47 -0.36 -7.86
CA ALA A 111 29.83 -1.27 -6.78
C ALA A 111 29.70 -2.75 -7.20
N ALA A 112 28.58 -3.15 -7.81
CA ALA A 112 28.39 -4.53 -8.28
C ALA A 112 29.39 -4.91 -9.38
N ARG A 113 29.75 -3.96 -10.27
CA ARG A 113 30.75 -4.18 -11.32
C ARG A 113 32.15 -4.31 -10.75
N MET A 114 32.57 -3.41 -9.86
CA MET A 114 33.90 -3.41 -9.24
C MET A 114 34.15 -4.65 -8.39
N LEU A 115 33.11 -5.14 -7.70
CA LEU A 115 33.16 -6.37 -6.91
C LEU A 115 33.03 -7.64 -7.76
N GLY A 116 32.84 -7.53 -9.07
CA GLY A 116 32.64 -8.67 -9.97
C GLY A 116 31.35 -9.46 -9.68
N LEU A 117 30.38 -8.86 -9.00
CA LEU A 117 29.13 -9.50 -8.59
C LEU A 117 28.12 -9.62 -9.73
N THR A 118 28.21 -8.71 -10.71
CA THR A 118 27.26 -8.59 -11.82
C THR A 118 27.01 -9.92 -12.55
N GLN A 119 28.06 -10.69 -12.83
CA GLN A 119 27.97 -11.98 -13.53
C GLN A 119 27.30 -13.09 -12.72
N PHE A 120 27.24 -12.94 -11.40
CA PHE A 120 26.62 -13.91 -10.49
C PHE A 120 25.14 -13.61 -10.24
N ILE A 121 24.65 -12.42 -10.61
CA ILE A 121 23.24 -12.07 -10.53
C ILE A 121 22.50 -12.85 -11.63
N PRO A 122 21.55 -13.73 -11.32
CA PRO A 122 20.88 -14.51 -12.34
C PRO A 122 19.95 -13.67 -13.22
N SER A 123 19.75 -14.10 -14.47
CA SER A 123 18.86 -13.44 -15.44
C SER A 123 17.39 -13.41 -15.01
N TRP A 124 16.99 -14.30 -14.10
CA TRP A 124 15.64 -14.31 -13.53
C TRP A 124 15.43 -13.26 -12.43
N VAL A 125 16.50 -12.61 -11.93
CA VAL A 125 16.42 -11.45 -11.03
C VAL A 125 16.39 -10.14 -11.83
N ALA A 126 17.32 -10.01 -12.77
CA ALA A 126 17.44 -8.85 -13.66
C ALA A 126 18.13 -9.23 -14.98
N PRO A 127 17.81 -8.57 -16.11
CA PRO A 127 18.55 -8.69 -17.35
C PRO A 127 20.02 -8.30 -17.19
N GLN A 128 20.93 -9.05 -17.83
CA GLN A 128 22.37 -8.79 -17.78
C GLN A 128 22.74 -7.43 -18.40
N PRO A 129 23.85 -6.79 -17.97
CA PRO A 129 24.31 -5.56 -18.59
C PRO A 129 24.55 -5.75 -20.09
N GLY A 130 24.05 -4.82 -20.90
CA GLY A 130 24.13 -4.89 -22.36
C GLY A 130 22.90 -5.49 -23.05
N SER A 131 21.88 -5.92 -22.30
CA SER A 131 20.59 -6.27 -22.89
C SER A 131 19.89 -5.03 -23.46
N GLU A 132 19.12 -5.21 -24.53
CA GLU A 132 18.36 -4.13 -25.19
C GLU A 132 17.35 -3.50 -24.22
N SER A 133 16.77 -4.28 -23.31
CA SER A 133 15.83 -3.78 -22.30
C SER A 133 16.41 -2.67 -21.40
N LEU A 134 17.71 -2.76 -21.08
CA LEU A 134 18.39 -1.80 -20.23
C LEU A 134 18.77 -0.52 -21.00
N ILE A 135 19.00 -0.64 -22.31
CA ILE A 135 19.30 0.48 -23.20
C ILE A 135 18.03 1.29 -23.44
N ASP A 136 16.93 0.61 -23.77
CA ASP A 136 15.62 1.21 -24.07
C ASP A 136 14.88 1.67 -22.80
N ARG A 137 15.42 1.38 -21.61
CA ARG A 137 14.86 1.74 -20.30
C ARG A 137 13.39 1.32 -20.16
N THR A 138 13.08 0.13 -20.64
CA THR A 138 11.71 -0.40 -20.66
C THR A 138 11.62 -1.74 -19.96
N PHE A 139 10.57 -1.90 -19.16
CA PHE A 139 10.19 -3.20 -18.58
C PHE A 139 9.35 -4.03 -19.56
N PHE A 140 8.87 -3.44 -20.66
CA PHE A 140 8.12 -4.11 -21.71
C PHE A 140 9.07 -4.77 -22.74
N HIS A 141 10.02 -5.56 -22.24
CA HIS A 141 10.96 -6.31 -23.07
C HIS A 141 10.96 -7.79 -22.67
N ARG A 142 11.30 -8.67 -23.61
CA ARG A 142 11.32 -10.11 -23.37
C ARG A 142 12.29 -10.51 -22.25
N ASP A 143 13.38 -9.77 -22.07
CA ASP A 143 14.36 -10.05 -21.02
C ASP A 143 13.78 -9.89 -19.61
N TRP A 144 12.77 -9.03 -19.44
CA TRP A 144 12.07 -8.84 -18.18
C TRP A 144 10.93 -9.83 -17.96
N LEU A 145 10.57 -10.64 -18.96
CA LEU A 145 9.45 -11.56 -18.87
C LEU A 145 9.63 -12.57 -17.74
N ILE A 146 10.80 -13.19 -17.60
CA ILE A 146 11.06 -14.18 -16.55
C ILE A 146 11.01 -13.53 -15.16
N PRO A 147 11.74 -12.43 -14.87
CA PRO A 147 11.62 -11.73 -13.59
C PRO A 147 10.19 -11.34 -13.24
N ILE A 148 9.44 -10.79 -14.20
CA ILE A 148 8.04 -10.37 -13.98
C ILE A 148 7.15 -11.56 -13.69
N LEU A 149 7.28 -12.66 -14.44
CA LEU A 149 6.49 -13.88 -14.21
C LEU A 149 6.77 -14.49 -12.83
N LEU A 150 8.02 -14.52 -12.39
CA LEU A 150 8.36 -14.99 -11.05
C LEU A 150 7.76 -14.07 -9.98
N MET A 151 7.88 -12.75 -10.14
CA MET A 151 7.31 -11.78 -9.21
C MET A 151 5.80 -11.96 -9.09
N VAL A 152 5.07 -12.04 -10.22
CA VAL A 152 3.62 -12.30 -10.22
C VAL A 152 3.30 -13.67 -9.61
N GLY A 153 4.11 -14.69 -9.87
CA GLY A 153 3.97 -16.01 -9.25
C GLY A 153 4.11 -15.95 -7.73
N PHE A 154 5.08 -15.21 -7.21
CA PHE A 154 5.25 -14.98 -5.78
C PHE A 154 4.07 -14.21 -5.18
N GLU A 155 3.56 -13.19 -5.86
CA GLU A 155 2.35 -12.47 -5.43
C GLU A 155 1.13 -13.38 -5.34
N LEU A 156 0.95 -14.30 -6.29
CA LEU A 156 -0.13 -15.28 -6.23
C LEU A 156 0.03 -16.24 -5.04
N ILE A 157 1.25 -16.71 -4.79
CA ILE A 157 1.55 -17.56 -3.63
C ILE A 157 1.27 -16.79 -2.33
N GLN A 158 1.73 -15.54 -2.23
CA GLN A 158 1.49 -14.67 -1.07
C GLN A 158 0.01 -14.40 -0.87
N ALA A 159 -0.76 -14.17 -1.94
CA ALA A 159 -2.20 -14.02 -1.86
C ALA A 159 -2.85 -15.30 -1.32
N VAL A 160 -2.49 -16.47 -1.85
CA VAL A 160 -3.02 -17.75 -1.37
C VAL A 160 -2.65 -18.00 0.10
N ASP A 161 -1.43 -17.69 0.50
CA ASP A 161 -0.98 -17.82 1.89
C ASP A 161 -1.76 -16.89 2.83
N HIS A 162 -1.86 -15.60 2.45
CA HIS A 162 -2.55 -14.58 3.21
C HIS A 162 -4.05 -14.88 3.36
N PHE A 163 -4.72 -15.25 2.27
CA PHE A 163 -6.13 -15.60 2.30
C PHE A 163 -6.36 -16.97 2.96
N GLY A 164 -5.53 -17.97 2.68
CA GLY A 164 -5.70 -19.32 3.18
C GLY A 164 -5.50 -19.41 4.69
N LEU A 165 -4.32 -19.02 5.18
CA LEU A 165 -4.02 -19.03 6.61
C LEU A 165 -4.85 -17.98 7.34
N GLY A 166 -4.98 -16.78 6.78
CA GLY A 166 -5.78 -15.70 7.38
C GLY A 166 -7.24 -16.09 7.56
N TYR A 167 -7.87 -16.71 6.55
CA TYR A 167 -9.24 -17.18 6.64
C TYR A 167 -9.38 -18.37 7.60
N ALA A 168 -8.44 -19.31 7.61
CA ALA A 168 -8.49 -20.43 8.54
C ALA A 168 -8.39 -19.97 10.01
N LEU A 169 -7.46 -19.05 10.31
CA LEU A 169 -7.30 -18.42 11.62
C LEU A 169 -8.53 -17.59 11.99
N TYR A 170 -9.07 -16.81 11.05
CA TYR A 170 -10.31 -16.07 11.23
C TYR A 170 -11.45 -17.01 11.64
N ARG A 171 -11.63 -18.12 10.91
CA ARG A 171 -12.72 -19.05 11.16
C ARG A 171 -12.57 -19.75 12.51
N LEU A 172 -11.35 -20.10 12.90
CA LEU A 172 -11.08 -20.69 14.21
C LEU A 172 -11.38 -19.70 15.34
N THR A 173 -10.82 -18.51 15.27
CA THR A 173 -10.95 -17.49 16.34
C THR A 173 -12.35 -16.88 16.42
N SER A 174 -13.03 -16.71 15.28
CA SER A 174 -14.36 -16.09 15.21
C SER A 174 -15.50 -17.11 15.35
N ASP A 175 -15.50 -18.22 14.61
CA ASP A 175 -16.64 -19.16 14.64
C ASP A 175 -16.55 -20.14 15.83
N VAL A 176 -15.34 -20.63 16.15
CA VAL A 176 -15.14 -21.61 17.23
C VAL A 176 -14.95 -20.91 18.57
N GLU A 177 -14.01 -19.97 18.65
CA GLU A 177 -13.65 -19.30 19.92
C GLU A 177 -14.51 -18.05 20.22
N ARG A 178 -15.22 -17.51 19.22
CA ARG A 178 -16.12 -16.34 19.34
C ARG A 178 -15.46 -15.09 19.94
N LEU A 179 -14.16 -14.95 19.71
CA LEU A 179 -13.38 -13.80 20.16
C LEU A 179 -13.74 -12.55 19.33
N PRO A 180 -13.85 -11.36 19.95
CA PRO A 180 -13.97 -10.10 19.24
C PRO A 180 -12.66 -9.80 18.51
N PHE A 181 -12.75 -9.18 17.33
CA PHE A 181 -11.59 -8.84 16.51
C PHE A 181 -10.77 -7.72 17.19
N PRO A 182 -9.58 -7.98 17.72
CA PRO A 182 -8.95 -7.08 18.69
C PRO A 182 -8.45 -5.76 18.07
N MET A 183 -8.09 -5.76 16.78
CA MET A 183 -7.46 -4.59 16.12
C MET A 183 -8.35 -3.88 15.09
N ALA A 184 -9.50 -4.45 14.74
CA ALA A 184 -10.38 -3.84 13.74
C ALA A 184 -10.95 -2.48 14.20
N PRO A 185 -11.41 -2.31 15.46
CA PRO A 185 -11.91 -1.02 15.94
C PRO A 185 -10.82 0.06 15.97
N VAL A 186 -9.58 -0.29 16.34
CA VAL A 186 -8.45 0.66 16.45
C VAL A 186 -8.10 1.25 15.08
N GLY A 187 -8.02 0.41 14.04
CA GLY A 187 -7.75 0.87 12.68
C GLY A 187 -8.88 1.76 12.13
N ALA A 188 -10.13 1.36 12.36
CA ALA A 188 -11.30 2.15 11.97
C ALA A 188 -11.31 3.51 12.67
N LEU A 189 -11.20 3.54 14.01
CA LEU A 189 -11.15 4.78 14.80
C LEU A 189 -10.03 5.72 14.35
N GLY A 190 -8.86 5.21 13.97
CA GLY A 190 -7.78 6.03 13.42
C GLY A 190 -8.16 6.71 12.10
N THR A 191 -8.81 5.99 11.18
CA THR A 191 -9.31 6.58 9.93
C THR A 191 -10.46 7.56 10.16
N MET A 192 -11.35 7.27 11.12
CA MET A 192 -12.46 8.16 11.49
C MET A 192 -11.96 9.44 12.13
N ALA A 193 -11.05 9.36 13.11
CA ALA A 193 -10.51 10.53 13.82
C ALA A 193 -9.81 11.52 12.87
N LEU A 194 -9.13 11.02 11.84
CA LEU A 194 -8.51 11.88 10.83
C LEU A 194 -9.55 12.57 9.94
N ALA A 195 -10.63 11.88 9.59
CA ALA A 195 -11.75 12.50 8.91
C ALA A 195 -12.47 13.53 9.79
N GLU A 196 -12.77 13.20 11.05
CA GLU A 196 -13.41 14.09 12.02
C GLU A 196 -12.57 15.34 12.34
N SER A 197 -11.23 15.23 12.39
CA SER A 197 -10.35 16.39 12.57
C SER A 197 -10.41 17.39 11.41
N THR A 198 -10.87 16.94 10.25
CA THR A 198 -11.14 17.80 9.07
C THR A 198 -12.48 18.52 9.23
N GLU A 199 -13.46 17.91 9.91
CA GLU A 199 -14.79 18.47 10.18
C GLU A 199 -14.84 19.38 11.44
N GLN A 200 -14.13 19.03 12.52
CA GLN A 200 -14.18 19.77 13.80
C GLN A 200 -13.70 21.23 13.74
N LYS A 201 -13.04 21.65 12.66
CA LYS A 201 -12.68 23.07 12.47
C LYS A 201 -13.85 23.94 11.99
N GLU A 202 -15.04 23.37 11.80
CA GLU A 202 -16.25 24.06 11.32
C GLU A 202 -17.33 24.25 12.40
N ALA A 203 -17.02 23.99 13.67
CA ALA A 203 -17.87 24.35 14.81
C ALA A 203 -17.32 25.57 15.58
#